data_AF-A0A9D4VZV7-F1
#
_entry.id   AF-A0A9D4VZV7-F1
#
_cell.length_a   1.000
_cell.length_b   1.000
_cell.length_c   1.000
_cell.angle_alpha   90.00
_cell.angle_beta   90.00
_cell.angle_gamma   90.00
#
_symmetry.space_group_name_H-M   'P 1'
#
loop_
_entity.id
_entity.type
_entity.pdbx_description
1 polymer ?
#
loop_
_entity_poly.entity_id
_entity_poly.type
_entity_poly.pdbx_seq_one_letter_code
_entity_poly.pdbx_strand_id
1 'polypeptide(L)'
;ALSTYPSQIQSLSLTKKKPDLVSLNQFYCNELPSLIHQRNPNPFITTQELSKLMQWKLTRGKWRPRLLDFVSSIEDAVVKRASEKAFESLPDVEKAISELSALKGVGPATASAVLAAFAPNLTPFMSDE
;
A
#
# COMPACT_ATOMS: atom_id res chain seq x y z
N ALA A 1 -21.95 1.52 9.05
CA ALA A 1 -21.32 1.33 7.73
C ALA A 1 -19.84 0.93 7.82
N LEU A 2 -19.04 1.42 8.79
CA LEU A 2 -17.62 1.00 8.96
C LEU A 2 -17.41 -0.19 9.92
N SER A 3 -18.34 -0.42 10.85
CA SER A 3 -18.25 -1.52 11.84
C SER A 3 -18.33 -2.93 11.23
N THR A 4 -18.85 -3.06 10.02
CA THR A 4 -19.00 -4.35 9.31
C THR A 4 -17.80 -4.71 8.43
N TYR A 5 -16.85 -3.79 8.24
CA TYR A 5 -15.70 -4.01 7.35
C TYR A 5 -14.82 -5.20 7.77
N PRO A 6 -14.47 -5.40 9.05
CA PRO A 6 -13.71 -6.58 9.48
C PRO A 6 -14.46 -7.89 9.16
N SER A 7 -15.77 -7.94 9.39
CA SER A 7 -16.61 -9.11 9.08
C SER A 7 -16.68 -9.40 7.58
N GLN A 8 -16.68 -8.36 6.74
CA GLN A 8 -16.63 -8.52 5.28
C GLN A 8 -15.28 -9.09 4.81
N ILE A 9 -14.16 -8.61 5.35
CA ILE A 9 -12.83 -9.14 5.03
C ILE A 9 -12.71 -10.61 5.46
N GLN A 10 -13.25 -10.96 6.64
CA GLN A 10 -13.28 -12.35 7.10
C GLN A 10 -14.13 -13.24 6.20
N SER A 11 -15.32 -12.77 5.80
CA SER A 11 -16.19 -13.48 4.85
C SER A 11 -15.52 -13.66 3.48
N LEU A 12 -14.85 -12.64 2.96
CA LEU A 12 -14.09 -12.71 1.70
C LEU A 12 -12.92 -13.70 1.79
N SER A 13 -12.20 -13.70 2.90
CA SER A 13 -11.12 -14.65 3.18
C SER A 13 -11.62 -16.10 3.11
N LEU A 14 -12.77 -16.39 3.73
CA LEU A 14 -13.36 -17.72 3.74
C LEU A 14 -13.94 -18.13 2.38
N THR A 15 -14.73 -17.25 1.76
CA THR A 15 -15.42 -17.55 0.49
C THR A 15 -14.47 -17.68 -0.69
N LYS A 16 -13.43 -16.84 -0.77
CA LYS A 16 -12.41 -16.88 -1.84
C LYS A 16 -11.21 -17.78 -1.50
N LYS A 17 -11.20 -18.46 -0.34
CA LYS A 17 -10.10 -19.31 0.17
C LYS A 17 -8.75 -18.57 0.20
N LYS A 18 -8.73 -17.37 0.77
CA LYS A 18 -7.55 -16.48 0.88
C LYS A 18 -7.19 -16.25 2.35
N PRO A 19 -6.60 -17.24 3.05
CA PRO A 19 -6.41 -17.19 4.51
C PRO A 19 -5.55 -16.01 4.98
N ASP A 20 -4.59 -15.59 4.15
CA ASP A 20 -3.69 -14.46 4.46
C ASP A 20 -4.36 -13.10 4.34
N LEU A 21 -5.57 -13.02 3.76
CA LEU A 21 -6.23 -11.74 3.51
C LEU A 21 -6.49 -10.97 4.82
N VAL A 22 -6.83 -11.67 5.90
CA VAL A 22 -7.11 -11.04 7.19
C VAL A 22 -5.85 -10.41 7.78
N SER A 23 -4.74 -11.15 7.81
CA SER A 23 -3.46 -10.66 8.35
C SER A 23 -2.86 -9.55 7.49
N LEU A 24 -2.94 -9.69 6.16
CA LEU A 24 -2.53 -8.64 5.22
C LEU A 24 -3.35 -7.37 5.38
N ASN A 25 -4.66 -7.50 5.65
CA ASN A 25 -5.53 -6.35 5.87
C ASN A 25 -5.24 -5.66 7.21
N GLN A 26 -4.97 -6.43 8.26
CA GLN A 26 -4.54 -5.88 9.55
C GLN A 26 -3.23 -5.09 9.40
N PHE A 27 -2.27 -5.64 8.65
CA PHE A 27 -1.03 -4.94 8.35
C PHE A 27 -1.29 -3.60 7.64
N TYR A 28 -2.08 -3.60 6.56
CA TYR A 28 -2.36 -2.37 5.80
C TYR A 28 -3.13 -1.32 6.62
N CYS A 29 -4.15 -1.72 7.38
CA CYS A 29 -5.02 -0.77 8.08
C CYS A 29 -4.40 -0.21 9.36
N ASN A 30 -3.55 -0.98 10.06
CA ASN A 30 -3.12 -0.63 11.42
C ASN A 30 -1.60 -0.52 11.54
N GLU A 31 -0.87 -1.54 11.09
CA GLU A 31 0.58 -1.62 11.30
C GLU A 31 1.33 -0.63 10.39
N LEU A 32 1.02 -0.64 9.09
CA LEU A 32 1.73 0.17 8.10
C LEU A 32 1.62 1.68 8.36
N PRO A 33 0.42 2.27 8.59
CA PRO A 33 0.31 3.67 8.97
C PRO A 33 1.16 4.01 10.20
N SER A 34 1.10 3.16 11.23
CA SER A 34 1.87 3.35 12.46
C SER A 34 3.39 3.34 12.20
N LEU A 35 3.88 2.39 11.40
CA LEU A 35 5.30 2.27 11.05
C LEU A 35 5.81 3.48 10.25
N ILE A 36 5.00 4.01 9.32
CA ILE A 36 5.36 5.20 8.53
C ILE A 36 5.49 6.41 9.46
N HIS A 37 4.50 6.66 10.32
CA HIS A 37 4.49 7.84 11.20
C HIS A 37 5.54 7.77 12.32
N GLN A 38 5.97 6.57 12.75
CA GLN A 38 7.08 6.40 13.69
C GLN A 38 8.43 6.92 13.15
N ARG A 39 8.55 7.12 11.82
CA ARG A 39 9.76 7.60 11.16
C ARG A 39 9.79 9.11 10.96
N ASN A 40 8.81 9.83 11.49
CA ASN A 40 8.81 11.29 11.47
C ASN A 40 10.10 11.86 12.11
N PRO A 41 10.68 12.94 11.56
CA PRO A 41 10.09 13.84 10.57
C PRO A 41 10.24 13.42 9.10
N ASN A 42 10.96 12.34 8.80
CA ASN A 42 11.19 11.87 7.43
C ASN A 42 10.49 10.51 7.20
N PRO A 43 9.15 10.49 7.04
CA PRO A 43 8.41 9.26 6.82
C PRO A 43 8.83 8.59 5.51
N PHE A 44 8.89 7.26 5.52
CA PHE A 44 9.16 6.44 4.33
C PHE A 44 8.56 5.05 4.48
N ILE A 45 8.50 4.31 3.38
CA ILE A 45 8.26 2.86 3.37
C ILE A 45 9.50 2.10 2.90
N THR A 46 9.64 0.87 3.37
CA THR A 46 10.70 -0.07 2.96
C THR A 46 10.24 -0.95 1.80
N THR A 47 11.17 -1.60 1.10
CA THR A 47 10.83 -2.60 0.06
C THR A 47 9.94 -3.71 0.64
N GLN A 48 10.25 -4.21 1.84
CA GLN A 48 9.48 -5.27 2.48
C GLN A 48 8.03 -4.85 2.76
N GLU A 49 7.83 -3.62 3.26
CA GLU A 49 6.49 -3.07 3.51
C GLU A 49 5.71 -2.85 2.21
N LEU A 50 6.38 -2.35 1.16
CA LEU A 50 5.78 -2.18 -0.17
C LEU A 50 5.38 -3.53 -0.79
N SER A 51 6.22 -4.56 -0.68
CA SER A 51 5.89 -5.92 -1.12
C SER A 51 4.69 -6.49 -0.36
N LYS A 52 4.63 -6.31 0.97
CA LYS A 52 3.49 -6.78 1.79
C LYS A 52 2.20 -6.02 1.45
N LEU A 53 2.28 -4.71 1.19
CA LEU A 53 1.16 -3.92 0.67
C LEU A 53 0.71 -4.41 -0.71
N MET A 54 1.64 -4.71 -1.61
CA MET A 54 1.31 -5.26 -2.94
C MET A 54 0.61 -6.61 -2.80
N GLN A 55 1.11 -7.49 -1.92
CA GLN A 55 0.49 -8.77 -1.63
C GLN A 55 -0.93 -8.60 -1.10
N TRP A 56 -1.17 -7.65 -0.18
CA TRP A 56 -2.50 -7.29 0.29
C TRP A 56 -3.42 -6.88 -0.87
N LYS A 57 -2.98 -5.95 -1.72
CA LYS A 57 -3.75 -5.45 -2.86
C LYS A 57 -4.11 -6.57 -3.84
N LEU A 58 -3.13 -7.40 -4.23
CA LEU A 58 -3.33 -8.52 -5.18
C LEU A 58 -4.19 -9.63 -4.59
N THR A 59 -4.12 -9.85 -3.27
CA THR A 59 -4.98 -10.81 -2.56
C THR A 59 -6.43 -10.32 -2.53
N ARG A 60 -6.70 -9.01 -2.54
CA ARG A 60 -8.08 -8.49 -2.62
C ARG A 60 -8.66 -8.62 -4.03
N GLY A 61 -7.91 -8.19 -5.04
CA GLY A 61 -8.36 -8.13 -6.43
C GLY A 61 -7.83 -9.27 -7.31
N LYS A 62 -7.43 -8.91 -8.54
CA LYS A 62 -6.86 -9.82 -9.54
C LYS A 62 -5.40 -10.15 -9.23
N TRP A 63 -5.11 -11.44 -9.03
CA TRP A 63 -3.76 -11.92 -8.78
C TRP A 63 -2.85 -11.71 -10.00
N ARG A 64 -1.75 -10.98 -9.82
CA ARG A 64 -0.74 -10.70 -10.85
C ARG A 64 0.67 -10.85 -10.23
N PRO A 65 1.21 -12.08 -10.11
CA PRO A 65 2.40 -12.36 -9.29
C PRO A 65 3.65 -11.60 -9.76
N ARG A 66 3.78 -11.38 -11.08
CA ARG A 66 4.90 -10.60 -11.66
C ARG A 66 5.05 -9.19 -11.06
N LEU A 67 3.95 -8.57 -10.62
CA LEU A 67 4.03 -7.25 -9.97
C LEU A 67 4.70 -7.34 -8.60
N LEU A 68 4.45 -8.42 -7.86
CA LEU A 68 5.10 -8.67 -6.57
C LEU A 68 6.59 -8.95 -6.77
N ASP A 69 6.97 -9.70 -7.80
CA ASP A 69 8.37 -9.97 -8.14
C ASP A 69 9.14 -8.68 -8.48
N PHE A 70 8.50 -7.77 -9.23
CA PHE A 70 9.10 -6.47 -9.53
C PHE A 70 9.31 -5.63 -8.28
N VAL A 71 8.31 -5.53 -7.41
CA VAL A 71 8.42 -4.74 -6.18
C VAL A 71 9.47 -5.34 -5.24
N SER A 72 9.50 -6.66 -5.09
CA SER A 72 10.41 -7.34 -4.16
C SER A 72 11.88 -7.31 -4.61
N SER A 73 12.13 -6.95 -5.87
CA SER A 73 13.49 -6.79 -6.42
C SER A 73 13.98 -5.33 -6.41
N ILE A 74 13.17 -4.37 -5.94
CA ILE A 74 13.59 -2.97 -5.82
C ILE A 74 14.48 -2.82 -4.58
N GLU A 75 15.61 -2.15 -4.74
CA GLU A 75 16.47 -1.78 -3.62
C GLU A 75 15.75 -0.88 -2.62
N ASP A 76 15.97 -1.15 -1.33
CA ASP A 76 15.32 -0.44 -0.23
C ASP A 76 15.59 1.08 -0.26
N ALA A 77 16.79 1.49 -0.66
CA ALA A 77 17.15 2.90 -0.82
C ALA A 77 16.31 3.61 -1.89
N VAL A 78 15.94 2.91 -2.97
CA VAL A 78 15.14 3.47 -4.07
C VAL A 78 13.69 3.63 -3.61
N VAL A 79 13.13 2.64 -2.91
CA VAL A 79 11.76 2.70 -2.36
C VAL A 79 11.64 3.83 -1.34
N LYS A 80 12.60 3.93 -0.41
CA LYS A 80 12.64 5.01 0.59
C LYS A 80 12.61 6.37 -0.06
N ARG A 81 13.57 6.64 -0.95
CA ARG A 81 13.70 7.94 -1.64
C ARG A 81 12.44 8.32 -2.42
N ALA A 82 11.81 7.37 -3.10
CA ALA A 82 10.57 7.62 -3.84
C ALA A 82 9.41 7.95 -2.88
N SER A 83 9.30 7.21 -1.76
CA SER A 83 8.25 7.45 -0.78
C SER A 83 8.42 8.77 -0.02
N GLU A 84 9.63 9.15 0.36
CA GLU A 84 9.92 10.43 1.02
C GLU A 84 9.47 11.60 0.14
N LYS A 85 9.90 11.62 -1.13
CA LYS A 85 9.49 12.65 -2.09
C LYS A 85 7.98 12.69 -2.32
N ALA A 86 7.34 11.52 -2.36
CA ALA A 86 5.90 11.43 -2.54
C ALA A 86 5.15 12.04 -1.35
N PHE A 87 5.61 11.76 -0.13
CA PHE A 87 5.02 12.30 1.09
C PHE A 87 5.26 13.81 1.21
N GLU A 88 6.45 14.30 0.86
CA GLU A 88 6.78 15.73 0.79
C GLU A 88 5.97 16.48 -0.28
N SER A 89 5.52 15.78 -1.32
CA SER A 89 4.73 16.39 -2.39
C SER A 89 3.28 16.66 -1.97
N LEU A 90 2.79 16.11 -0.86
CA LEU A 90 1.44 16.40 -0.38
C LEU A 90 1.30 17.87 0.05
N PRO A 91 0.17 18.53 -0.26
CA PRO A 91 -1.10 17.96 -0.70
C PRO A 91 -1.25 17.75 -2.23
N ASP A 92 -0.19 17.92 -3.04
CA ASP A 92 -0.22 17.61 -4.48
C ASP A 92 -0.20 16.09 -4.72
N VAL A 93 -1.41 15.52 -4.79
CA VAL A 93 -1.63 14.08 -4.93
C VAL A 93 -1.14 13.55 -6.28
N GLU A 94 -1.31 14.31 -7.36
CA GLU A 94 -0.88 13.88 -8.69
C GLU A 94 0.64 13.73 -8.75
N LYS A 95 1.35 14.72 -8.20
CA LYS A 95 2.80 14.65 -8.06
C LYS A 95 3.24 13.51 -7.14
N ALA A 96 2.57 13.33 -5.99
CA ALA A 96 2.88 12.24 -5.07
C ALA A 96 2.68 10.84 -5.71
N ILE A 97 1.63 10.67 -6.51
CA ILE A 97 1.38 9.44 -7.28
C ILE A 97 2.49 9.24 -8.33
N SER A 98 2.92 10.31 -9.01
CA SER A 98 3.98 10.25 -10.01
C SER A 98 5.31 9.78 -9.43
N GLU A 99 5.72 10.31 -8.27
CA GLU A 99 6.95 9.91 -7.57
C GLU A 99 6.95 8.40 -7.22
N LEU A 100 5.83 7.87 -6.75
CA LEU A 100 5.71 6.44 -6.44
C LEU A 100 5.55 5.56 -7.68
N SER A 101 4.86 6.04 -8.72
CA SER A 101 4.64 5.29 -9.96
C SER A 101 5.90 5.17 -10.84
N ALA A 102 6.96 5.91 -10.50
CA ALA A 102 8.28 5.70 -11.07
C ALA A 102 8.92 4.37 -10.64
N LEU A 103 8.47 3.77 -9.53
CA LEU A 103 8.94 2.47 -9.07
C LEU A 103 8.41 1.34 -9.97
N LYS A 104 9.30 0.43 -10.39
CA LYS A 104 8.93 -0.68 -11.27
C LYS A 104 7.85 -1.57 -10.63
N GLY A 105 6.73 -1.75 -11.32
CA GLY A 105 5.60 -2.55 -10.83
C GLY A 105 4.65 -1.81 -9.88
N VAL A 106 4.92 -0.55 -9.56
CA VAL A 106 4.01 0.35 -8.86
C VAL A 106 3.29 1.21 -9.91
N GLY A 107 1.97 1.15 -9.94
CA GLY A 107 1.13 2.05 -10.74
C GLY A 107 0.24 2.92 -9.84
N PRO A 108 -0.62 3.77 -10.42
CA PRO A 108 -1.44 4.74 -9.66
C PRO A 108 -2.28 4.10 -8.54
N ALA A 109 -2.84 2.91 -8.78
CA ALA A 109 -3.60 2.19 -7.77
C ALA A 109 -2.74 1.71 -6.59
N THR A 110 -1.50 1.29 -6.82
CA THR A 110 -0.59 0.92 -5.72
C THR A 110 0.00 2.16 -5.04
N ALA A 111 0.33 3.19 -5.82
CA ALA A 111 0.78 4.48 -5.29
C ALA A 111 -0.26 5.10 -4.35
N SER A 112 -1.52 5.16 -4.77
CA SER A 112 -2.62 5.66 -3.94
C SER A 112 -2.85 4.83 -2.67
N ALA A 113 -2.56 3.51 -2.67
CA ALA A 113 -2.61 2.70 -1.46
C ALA A 113 -1.54 3.11 -0.44
N VAL A 114 -0.31 3.37 -0.92
CA VAL A 114 0.79 3.87 -0.06
C VAL A 114 0.43 5.24 0.50
N LEU A 115 -0.07 6.15 -0.34
CA LEU A 115 -0.49 7.49 0.11
C LEU A 115 -1.65 7.41 1.09
N ALA A 116 -2.65 6.56 0.86
CA ALA A 116 -3.77 6.37 1.78
C ALA A 116 -3.34 5.79 3.14
N ALA A 117 -2.26 4.99 3.19
CA ALA A 117 -1.69 4.53 4.45
C ALA A 117 -0.95 5.64 5.21
N PHE A 118 -0.36 6.61 4.50
CA PHE A 118 0.33 7.76 5.10
C PHE A 118 -0.62 8.89 5.49
N ALA A 119 -1.46 9.35 4.56
CA ALA A 119 -2.35 10.49 4.72
C ALA A 119 -3.79 10.14 4.31
N PRO A 120 -4.49 9.27 5.07
CA PRO A 120 -5.84 8.81 4.72
C PRO A 120 -6.88 9.94 4.61
N ASN A 121 -6.63 11.08 5.25
CA ASN A 121 -7.50 12.26 5.19
C ASN A 121 -7.32 13.08 3.90
N LEU A 122 -6.19 12.90 3.19
CA LEU A 122 -5.86 13.64 1.96
C LEU A 122 -5.98 12.78 0.71
N THR A 123 -5.67 11.48 0.82
CA THR A 123 -5.60 10.60 -0.35
C THR A 123 -6.41 9.33 -0.11
N PRO A 124 -7.47 9.07 -0.91
CA PRO A 124 -8.16 7.78 -0.88
C PRO A 124 -7.35 6.72 -1.65
N PHE A 125 -7.55 5.45 -1.28
CA PHE A 125 -7.05 4.33 -2.09
C PHE A 125 -7.89 4.19 -3.36
N MET A 126 -7.25 4.26 -4.53
CA MET A 126 -7.89 4.06 -5.83
C MET A 126 -7.79 2.56 -6.21
N SER A 127 -8.83 1.80 -5.90
CA SER A 127 -8.89 0.38 -6.25
C SER A 127 -9.12 0.20 -7.77
N ASP A 128 -8.46 -0.79 -8.37
CA ASP A 128 -8.66 -1.19 -9.79
C ASP A 128 -9.99 -1.99 -10.01
N GLU A 129 -10.93 -1.96 -9.07
CA GLU A 129 -12.21 -2.72 -9.08
C GLU A 129 -13.42 -1.77 -9.15
#